data_AF-A0A953ZH52-F1
#
_entry.id   AF-A0A953ZH52-F1
#
_cell.length_a   1.000
_cell.length_b   1.000
_cell.length_c   1.000
_cell.angle_alpha   90.00
_cell.angle_beta   90.00
_cell.angle_gamma   90.00
#
_symmetry.space_group_name_H-M   'P 1'
#
loop_
_entity.id
_entity.type
_entity.pdbx_description
1 polymer ?
#
loop_
_entity_poly.entity_id
_entity_poly.type
_entity_poly.pdbx_seq_one_letter_code
_entity_poly.pdbx_strand_id
1 'polypeptide(L)'
;MNEPMTQTFQEAISLNEAASKGIERLRHPAWSTPMDHVQISIVDGKPAPWLRLYSPMNMRIFDRDPVELLATLNDISFDVRNMLPYTGPLPESEEYRAASAKALEATR
;
A
#
# COMPACT_ATOMS: atom_id res chain seq x y z
N MET A 1 3.91 -4.68 -37.81
CA MET A 1 4.85 -5.30 -36.84
C MET A 1 4.43 -4.79 -35.48
N ASN A 2 3.82 -5.63 -34.64
CA ASN A 2 3.44 -5.25 -33.29
C ASN A 2 4.55 -5.71 -32.37
N GLU A 3 5.22 -4.76 -31.70
CA GLU A 3 6.22 -5.07 -30.69
C GLU A 3 5.53 -5.76 -29.50
N PRO A 4 6.12 -6.83 -28.94
CA PRO A 4 5.60 -7.42 -27.72
C PRO A 4 5.80 -6.41 -26.58
N MET A 5 4.70 -5.87 -26.04
CA MET A 5 4.73 -5.14 -24.79
C MET A 5 5.31 -6.08 -23.73
N THR A 6 6.55 -5.81 -23.33
CA THR A 6 7.19 -6.54 -22.25
C THR A 6 6.57 -6.00 -20.96
N GLN A 7 5.48 -6.60 -20.51
CA GLN A 7 5.02 -6.39 -19.14
C GLN A 7 6.12 -6.93 -18.23
N THR A 8 6.92 -6.03 -17.67
CA THR A 8 7.79 -6.35 -16.54
C THR A 8 6.90 -6.75 -15.37
N PHE A 9 6.76 -8.06 -15.16
CA PHE A 9 6.20 -8.60 -13.93
C PHE A 9 7.17 -8.20 -12.81
N GLN A 10 6.81 -7.21 -12.01
CA GLN A 10 7.51 -6.97 -10.75
C GLN A 10 7.32 -8.23 -9.89
N GLU A 11 8.43 -8.80 -9.44
CA GLU A 11 8.41 -10.00 -8.61
C GLU A 11 7.75 -9.66 -7.27
N ALA A 12 6.74 -10.45 -6.88
CA ALA A 12 6.07 -10.28 -5.61
C ALA A 12 7.02 -10.59 -4.45
N ILE A 13 7.01 -9.75 -3.43
CA ILE A 13 7.89 -9.84 -2.26
C ILE A 13 7.07 -9.94 -0.98
N SER A 14 7.66 -10.58 0.03
CA SER A 14 7.13 -10.57 1.40
C SER A 14 7.51 -9.31 2.15
N LEU A 15 6.84 -9.01 3.28
CA LEU A 15 7.26 -7.91 4.17
C LEU A 15 8.69 -8.06 4.69
N ASN A 16 9.14 -9.28 4.99
CA ASN A 16 10.49 -9.54 5.46
C ASN A 16 11.53 -9.25 4.36
N GLU A 17 11.21 -9.61 3.12
CA GLU A 17 12.07 -9.33 1.97
C GLU A 17 12.06 -7.83 1.62
N ALA A 18 10.91 -7.16 1.72
CA ALA A 18 10.85 -5.72 1.58
C ALA A 18 11.71 -5.02 2.63
N ALA A 19 11.61 -5.43 3.90
CA ALA A 19 12.40 -4.88 5.00
C ALA A 19 13.91 -5.09 4.79
N SER A 20 14.33 -6.30 4.36
CA SER A 20 15.75 -6.57 4.09
C SER A 20 16.29 -5.77 2.90
N LYS A 21 15.43 -5.38 1.96
CA LYS A 21 15.73 -4.50 0.82
C LYS A 21 15.56 -3.00 1.11
N GLY A 22 15.11 -2.61 2.32
CA GLY A 22 14.85 -1.21 2.66
C GLY A 22 13.61 -0.61 2.01
N ILE A 23 12.67 -1.45 1.54
CA ILE A 23 11.44 -1.02 0.86
C ILE A 23 10.35 -0.82 1.91
N GLU A 24 9.97 0.43 2.15
CA GLU A 24 9.00 0.76 3.19
C GLU A 24 7.55 0.76 2.70
N ARG A 25 7.30 0.99 1.41
CA ARG A 25 5.93 1.11 0.87
C ARG A 25 5.62 -0.01 -0.11
N LEU A 26 4.48 -0.65 0.11
CA LEU A 26 4.08 -1.86 -0.59
C LEU A 26 2.61 -1.82 -0.96
N ARG A 27 2.24 -2.48 -2.04
CA ARG A 27 0.86 -2.59 -2.51
C ARG A 27 0.53 -4.04 -2.88
N HIS A 28 -0.66 -4.48 -2.52
CA HIS A 28 -1.16 -5.77 -2.99
C HIS A 28 -1.73 -5.62 -4.42
N PRO A 29 -1.32 -6.46 -5.39
CA PRO A 29 -1.79 -6.36 -6.79
C PRO A 29 -3.31 -6.47 -6.94
N ALA A 30 -3.97 -7.25 -6.07
CA ALA A 30 -5.42 -7.44 -6.13
C ALA A 30 -6.25 -6.24 -5.61
N TRP A 31 -5.62 -5.21 -5.03
CA TRP A 31 -6.36 -4.03 -4.58
C TRP A 31 -6.78 -3.17 -5.76
N SER A 32 -8.07 -2.82 -5.79
CA SER A 32 -8.70 -2.12 -6.91
C SER A 32 -8.27 -0.67 -7.06
N THR A 33 -8.04 0.06 -5.96
CA THR A 33 -7.70 1.49 -6.00
C THR A 33 -6.19 1.68 -6.09
N PRO A 34 -5.59 2.12 -7.22
CA PRO A 34 -4.14 2.15 -7.41
C PRO A 34 -3.34 2.92 -6.34
N MET A 35 -4.00 3.83 -5.61
CA MET A 35 -3.42 4.60 -4.50
C MET A 35 -3.35 3.83 -3.17
N ASP A 36 -4.04 2.70 -3.06
CA ASP A 36 -4.00 1.87 -1.85
C ASP A 36 -2.61 1.23 -1.71
N HIS A 37 -2.00 1.45 -0.56
CA HIS A 37 -0.68 0.92 -0.21
C HIS A 37 -0.53 0.84 1.31
N VAL A 38 0.40 0.02 1.77
CA VAL A 38 0.87 0.04 3.16
C VAL A 38 2.24 0.65 3.25
N GLN A 39 2.52 1.26 4.39
CA GLN A 39 3.86 1.57 4.84
C GLN A 39 4.23 0.66 6.02
N ILE A 40 5.41 0.07 5.95
CA ILE A 40 6.06 -0.66 7.04
C ILE A 40 7.12 0.23 7.66
N SER A 41 7.29 0.15 8.98
CA SER A 41 8.50 0.67 9.63
C SER A 41 9.54 -0.45 9.66
N ILE A 42 10.80 -0.13 9.38
CA ILE A 42 11.90 -1.11 9.40
C ILE A 42 12.75 -0.85 10.64
N VAL A 43 12.91 -1.86 11.49
CA VAL A 43 13.72 -1.82 12.71
C VAL A 43 14.69 -2.99 12.66
N ASP A 44 16.00 -2.70 12.69
CA ASP A 44 17.07 -3.70 12.60
C ASP A 44 16.91 -4.68 11.42
N GLY A 45 16.50 -4.16 10.26
CA GLY A 45 16.29 -4.95 9.03
C GLY A 45 15.04 -5.83 9.04
N LYS A 46 14.14 -5.66 10.02
CA LYS A 46 12.88 -6.40 10.14
C LYS A 46 11.68 -5.45 10.09
N PRO A 47 10.51 -5.89 9.57
CA PRO A 47 9.31 -5.09 9.64
C PRO A 47 8.79 -5.00 11.08
N ALA A 48 8.43 -3.80 11.50
CA ALA A 48 7.69 -3.60 12.74
C ALA A 48 6.29 -4.25 12.65
N PRO A 49 5.67 -4.64 13.78
CA PRO A 49 4.37 -5.31 13.78
C PRO A 49 3.21 -4.41 13.33
N TRP A 50 3.37 -3.08 13.37
CA TRP A 50 2.33 -2.13 12.96
C TRP A 50 2.58 -1.60 11.56
N LEU A 51 1.57 -1.70 10.70
CA LEU A 51 1.53 -1.17 9.35
C LEU A 51 0.63 0.06 9.30
N ARG A 52 0.90 0.98 8.38
CA ARG A 52 -0.01 2.08 8.05
C ARG A 52 -0.65 1.78 6.70
N LEU A 53 -1.95 1.49 6.68
CA LEU A 53 -2.74 1.38 5.46
C LEU A 53 -3.17 2.77 5.01
N TYR A 54 -2.70 3.15 3.83
CA TYR A 54 -3.11 4.37 3.14
C TYR A 54 -4.15 4.00 2.09
N SER A 55 -5.30 4.67 2.15
CA SER A 55 -6.30 4.64 1.10
C SER A 55 -7.09 5.97 1.12
N PRO A 56 -7.31 6.62 -0.03
CA PRO A 56 -8.21 7.78 -0.08
C PRO A 56 -9.60 7.50 0.53
N MET A 57 -10.06 6.24 0.48
CA MET A 57 -11.33 5.82 1.06
C MET A 57 -11.33 5.78 2.58
N ASN A 58 -10.16 5.71 3.23
CA ASN A 58 -10.07 5.70 4.69
C ASN A 58 -10.62 6.99 5.30
N MET A 59 -10.41 8.14 4.65
CA MET A 59 -11.01 9.41 5.09
C MET A 59 -12.54 9.34 5.13
N ARG A 60 -13.17 8.59 4.21
CA ARG A 60 -14.61 8.39 4.20
C ARG A 60 -15.10 7.39 5.26
N ILE A 61 -14.36 6.31 5.47
CA ILE A 61 -14.81 5.18 6.31
C ILE A 61 -14.45 5.40 7.79
N PHE A 62 -13.28 5.99 8.06
CA PHE A 62 -12.68 6.10 9.39
C PHE A 62 -12.40 7.53 9.83
N ASP A 63 -12.71 8.54 8.99
CA ASP A 63 -12.41 9.96 9.22
C ASP A 63 -10.91 10.24 9.48
N ARG A 64 -10.05 9.33 9.02
CA ARG A 64 -8.60 9.42 9.15
C ARG A 64 -7.93 8.63 8.05
N ASP A 65 -6.74 9.06 7.66
CA ASP A 65 -5.81 8.31 6.82
C ASP A 65 -4.37 8.72 7.24
N PRO A 66 -3.45 7.76 7.48
CA PRO A 66 -3.62 6.31 7.37
C PRO A 66 -4.42 5.68 8.52
N VAL A 67 -4.80 4.43 8.32
CA VAL A 67 -5.27 3.52 9.37
C VAL A 67 -4.15 2.58 9.79
N GLU A 68 -3.95 2.38 11.09
CA GLU A 68 -2.95 1.43 11.59
C GLU A 68 -3.52 0.01 11.65
N LEU A 69 -2.75 -0.95 11.14
CA LEU A 69 -3.08 -2.37 11.12
C LEU A 69 -1.99 -3.16 11.83
N LEU A 70 -2.38 -4.20 12.57
CA LEU A 70 -1.44 -5.15 13.15
C LEU A 70 -1.12 -6.24 12.11
N ALA A 71 0.13 -6.34 11.68
CA ALA A 71 0.64 -7.40 10.82
C ALA A 71 0.74 -8.72 11.60
N THR A 72 -0.39 -9.36 11.89
CA THR A 72 -0.37 -10.73 12.43
C THR A 72 -0.23 -11.74 11.30
N LEU A 73 0.65 -12.72 11.48
CA LEU A 73 0.95 -13.77 10.49
C LEU A 73 -0.28 -14.64 10.09
N ASN A 74 -1.39 -14.52 10.81
CA ASN A 74 -2.60 -15.33 10.67
C ASN A 74 -3.81 -14.53 10.16
N ASP A 75 -3.67 -13.24 9.85
CA ASP A 75 -4.79 -12.47 9.32
C ASP A 75 -4.99 -12.78 7.82
N ILE A 76 -6.04 -13.52 7.53
CA ILE A 76 -6.43 -14.01 6.20
C ILE A 76 -6.69 -12.84 5.22
N SER A 77 -6.92 -11.62 5.74
CA SER A 77 -7.22 -10.43 4.95
C SER A 77 -5.98 -9.75 4.33
N PHE A 78 -4.79 -10.02 4.87
CA PHE A 78 -3.53 -9.43 4.41
C PHE A 78 -2.58 -10.55 4.00
N ASP A 79 -2.64 -10.97 2.74
CA ASP A 79 -1.62 -11.86 2.19
C ASP A 79 -0.31 -11.09 2.00
N VAL A 80 0.40 -10.91 3.12
CA VAL A 80 1.68 -10.21 3.27
C VAL A 80 2.84 -10.84 2.48
N ARG A 81 2.57 -11.90 1.71
CA ARG A 81 3.55 -12.64 0.91
C ARG A 81 3.51 -12.24 -0.57
N ASN A 82 2.48 -11.52 -1.00
CA ASN A 82 2.22 -11.18 -2.40
C ASN A 82 2.19 -9.66 -2.64
N MET A 83 3.18 -8.94 -2.13
CA MET A 83 3.23 -7.48 -2.22
C MET A 83 4.18 -7.01 -3.32
N LEU A 84 3.92 -5.83 -3.89
CA LEU A 84 4.83 -5.16 -4.81
C LEU A 84 5.32 -3.85 -4.21
N PRO A 85 6.54 -3.39 -4.53
CA PRO A 85 6.99 -2.04 -4.19
C PRO A 85 5.98 -1.00 -4.70
N TYR A 86 5.53 -0.13 -3.80
CA TYR A 86 4.61 0.93 -4.17
C TYR A 86 5.38 2.09 -4.82
N THR A 87 4.96 2.47 -6.02
CA THR A 87 5.57 3.55 -6.82
C THR A 87 4.58 4.65 -7.20
N GLY A 88 3.37 4.60 -6.63
CA GLY A 88 2.31 5.56 -6.91
C GLY A 88 2.40 6.84 -6.05
N PRO A 89 1.37 7.70 -6.14
CA PRO A 89 1.32 8.98 -5.43
C PRO A 89 1.34 8.80 -3.90
N LEU A 90 2.23 9.54 -3.24
CA LEU A 90 2.34 9.54 -1.78
C LEU A 90 1.29 10.45 -1.12
N PRO A 91 0.97 10.28 0.17
CA PRO A 91 -0.06 11.06 0.88
C PRO A 91 0.12 12.59 0.80
N GLU A 92 1.35 13.07 0.71
CA GLU A 92 1.70 14.48 0.57
C GLU A 92 1.49 15.03 -0.85
N SER A 93 1.37 14.15 -1.85
CA SER A 93 1.15 14.55 -3.24
C SER A 93 -0.21 15.22 -3.42
N GLU A 94 -0.30 16.13 -4.39
CA GLU A 94 -1.57 16.78 -4.73
C GLU A 94 -2.60 15.76 -5.23
N GLU A 95 -2.17 14.79 -6.05
CA GLU A 95 -3.01 13.73 -6.60
C GLU A 95 -3.70 12.90 -5.50
N TYR A 96 -2.93 12.47 -4.50
CA TYR A 96 -3.47 11.69 -3.38
C TYR A 96 -4.43 12.52 -2.52
N ARG A 97 -4.07 13.77 -2.22
CA ARG A 97 -4.93 14.68 -1.44
C ARG A 97 -6.24 14.98 -2.16
N ALA A 98 -6.20 15.19 -3.47
CA ALA A 98 -7.39 15.38 -4.29
C ALA A 98 -8.29 14.14 -4.28
N ALA A 99 -7.72 12.94 -4.40
CA ALA A 99 -8.48 11.70 -4.31
C ALA A 99 -9.14 11.52 -2.93
N SER A 100 -8.42 11.84 -1.85
CA SER A 100 -8.91 11.74 -0.48
C SER A 100 -10.05 12.73 -0.21
N ALA A 101 -9.91 13.98 -0.68
CA ALA A 101 -10.97 14.98 -0.61
C ALA A 101 -12.23 14.55 -1.36
N LYS A 102 -12.07 14.02 -2.59
CA LYS A 102 -13.19 13.50 -3.38
C LYS A 102 -13.92 12.35 -2.68
N ALA A 103 -13.19 11.45 -2.04
CA ALA A 103 -13.78 10.34 -1.30
C ALA A 103 -14.63 10.84 -0.12
N LEU A 104 -14.17 11.89 0.57
CA LEU A 104 -14.89 12.54 1.67
C LEU A 104 -16.15 13.26 1.18
N GLU A 105 -16.11 13.96 0.04
CA GLU A 105 -17.28 14.65 -0.52
C GLU A 105 -18.42 13.69 -0.91
N ALA A 106 -18.10 12.48 -1.37
CA ALA A 106 -19.08 11.46 -1.73
C ALA A 106 -19.89 10.87 -0.55
N THR A 107 -19.76 11.43 0.66
CA THR A 107 -20.54 11.08 1.85
C THR A 107 -21.64 12.08 2.22
N ARG A 108 -21.70 13.23 1.52
CA ARG A 108 -22.69 14.29 1.73
C ARG A 108 -23.79 14.25 0.69
#